data_AF-A0A925S601-F1
#
_entry.id   AF-A0A925S601-F1
#
_cell.length_a   1.000
_cell.length_b   1.000
_cell.length_c   1.000
_cell.angle_alpha   90.00
_cell.angle_beta   90.00
_cell.angle_gamma   90.00
#
_symmetry.space_group_name_H-M   'P 1'
#
loop_
_entity.id
_entity.type
_entity.pdbx_description
1 polymer ?
#
loop_
_entity_poly.entity_id
_entity_poly.type
_entity_poly.pdbx_seq_one_letter_code
_entity_poly.pdbx_strand_id
1 'polypeptide(L)'
;MNLKPQDFLVALKLLALGEQHWTYARLAHELGLSASEAHAAVQRGLASSLLADASIARAYSATKPAAVPTLSENRARGAYAAASPRKAAPARTNLDSAAVVNRHNLAEFALHGAKYAFPPERLPVGPGVPTSHSAPAFASVFAEGHEPLVWPDANGSVRGEGLVPLHPCVPGAARNDAVLYELLALFDALRAGRARERGMASTRLQKLIDPAPRTAAAKGHRG
;
A
#
# COMPACT_ATOMS: atom_id res chain seq x y z
N MET A 1 -6.20 -2.78 -21.98
CA MET A 1 -5.11 -2.98 -21.00
C MET A 1 -5.59 -3.94 -19.94
N ASN A 2 -4.82 -4.97 -19.56
CA ASN A 2 -5.23 -5.97 -18.58
C ASN A 2 -4.36 -5.86 -17.31
N LEU A 3 -4.96 -5.53 -16.17
CA LEU A 3 -4.28 -5.36 -14.90
C LEU A 3 -4.09 -6.74 -14.25
N LYS A 4 -2.86 -7.08 -13.89
CA LYS A 4 -2.50 -8.39 -13.35
C LYS A 4 -2.41 -8.36 -11.82
N PRO A 5 -2.59 -9.50 -11.13
CA PRO A 5 -2.36 -9.59 -9.68
C PRO A 5 -1.00 -9.05 -9.23
N GLN A 6 0.06 -9.30 -10.02
CA GLN A 6 1.41 -8.80 -9.75
C GLN A 6 1.50 -7.26 -9.78
N ASP A 7 0.67 -6.57 -10.56
CA ASP A 7 0.68 -5.10 -10.65
C ASP A 7 0.14 -4.49 -9.36
N PHE A 8 -0.93 -5.10 -8.82
CA PHE A 8 -1.49 -4.72 -7.53
C PHE A 8 -0.51 -5.01 -6.37
N LEU A 9 0.16 -6.17 -6.40
CA LEU A 9 1.23 -6.50 -5.45
C LEU A 9 2.36 -5.45 -5.48
N VAL A 10 2.82 -5.07 -6.67
CA VAL A 10 3.85 -4.03 -6.84
C VAL A 10 3.39 -2.69 -6.27
N ALA A 11 2.15 -2.28 -6.52
CA ALA A 11 1.61 -1.03 -5.96
C ALA A 11 1.58 -1.06 -4.42
N LEU A 12 1.17 -2.18 -3.82
CA LEU A 12 1.20 -2.37 -2.35
C LEU A 12 2.64 -2.39 -1.81
N LYS A 13 3.59 -2.97 -2.55
CA LYS A 13 5.00 -2.96 -2.16
C LYS A 13 5.58 -1.55 -2.18
N LEU A 14 5.30 -0.77 -3.22
CA LEU A 14 5.72 0.64 -3.28
C LEU A 14 5.09 1.46 -2.15
N LEU A 15 3.84 1.16 -1.78
CA LEU A 15 3.18 1.76 -0.62
C LEU A 15 3.92 1.40 0.69
N ALA A 16 4.30 0.14 0.87
CA ALA A 16 5.02 -0.35 2.04
C ALA A 16 6.44 0.25 2.17
N LEU A 17 7.12 0.49 1.04
CA LEU A 17 8.41 1.18 1.02
C LEU A 17 8.29 2.66 1.42
N GLY A 18 7.14 3.30 1.17
CA GLY A 18 6.89 4.70 1.50
C GLY A 18 7.87 5.65 0.80
N GLU A 19 8.62 6.45 1.56
CA GLU A 19 9.59 7.41 1.02
C GLU A 19 10.97 6.79 0.73
N GLN A 20 11.15 5.50 1.00
CA GLN A 20 12.42 4.83 0.71
C GLN A 20 12.72 4.83 -0.79
N HIS A 21 13.99 4.99 -1.13
CA HIS A 21 14.44 4.89 -2.51
C HIS A 21 14.29 3.45 -3.02
N TRP A 22 13.77 3.31 -4.23
CA TRP A 22 13.55 2.01 -4.87
C TRP A 22 13.96 2.08 -6.34
N THR A 23 14.44 0.96 -6.87
CA THR A 23 14.76 0.78 -8.28
C THR A 23 14.01 -0.43 -8.80
N TYR A 24 13.87 -0.58 -10.12
CA TYR A 24 13.27 -1.79 -10.69
C TYR A 24 14.02 -3.04 -10.26
N ALA A 25 15.36 -2.99 -10.18
CA ALA A 25 16.19 -4.10 -9.73
C ALA A 25 15.93 -4.48 -8.26
N ARG A 26 15.82 -3.49 -7.36
CA ARG A 26 15.50 -3.74 -5.95
C ARG A 26 14.10 -4.32 -5.80
N LEU A 27 13.11 -3.74 -6.49
CA LEU A 27 11.74 -4.20 -6.45
C LEU A 27 11.61 -5.64 -6.98
N ALA A 28 12.30 -5.93 -8.09
CA ALA A 28 12.40 -7.26 -8.67
C ALA A 28 13.00 -8.27 -7.68
N HIS A 29 14.14 -7.93 -7.07
CA HIS A 29 14.78 -8.77 -6.07
C HIS A 29 13.89 -9.03 -4.85
N GLU A 30 13.29 -7.99 -4.26
CA GLU A 30 12.45 -8.13 -3.05
C GLU A 30 11.15 -8.90 -3.30
N LEU A 31 10.62 -8.89 -4.53
CA LEU A 31 9.40 -9.61 -4.91
C LEU A 31 9.68 -10.89 -5.72
N GLY A 32 10.93 -11.29 -5.92
CA GLY A 32 11.27 -12.45 -6.76
C GLY A 32 10.74 -12.35 -8.20
N LEU A 33 10.61 -11.13 -8.72
CA LEU A 33 10.23 -10.86 -10.11
C LEU A 33 11.49 -10.68 -10.96
N SER A 34 11.36 -10.81 -12.28
CA SER A 34 12.38 -10.28 -13.20
C SER A 34 12.29 -8.75 -13.28
N ALA A 35 13.39 -8.11 -13.71
CA ALA A 35 13.41 -6.66 -13.92
C ALA A 35 12.37 -6.17 -14.94
N SER A 36 12.12 -6.96 -16.00
CA SER A 36 11.12 -6.64 -17.01
C SER A 36 9.69 -6.78 -16.47
N GLU A 37 9.42 -7.77 -15.61
CA GLU A 37 8.12 -7.90 -14.94
C GLU A 37 7.85 -6.76 -13.98
N ALA A 38 8.85 -6.36 -13.18
CA ALA A 38 8.75 -5.22 -12.29
C ALA A 38 8.48 -3.92 -13.07
N HIS A 39 9.23 -3.70 -14.15
CA HIS A 39 9.00 -2.54 -15.03
C HIS A 39 7.60 -2.55 -15.63
N ALA A 40 7.18 -3.68 -16.23
CA ALA A 40 5.87 -3.79 -16.86
C ALA A 40 4.71 -3.62 -15.86
N ALA A 41 4.90 -4.08 -14.61
CA ALA A 41 3.93 -3.88 -13.54
C ALA A 41 3.79 -2.40 -13.16
N VAL A 42 4.90 -1.66 -13.04
CA VAL A 42 4.87 -0.22 -12.81
C VAL A 42 4.21 0.52 -13.98
N GLN A 43 4.52 0.17 -15.22
CA GLN A 43 3.90 0.79 -16.40
C GLN A 43 2.38 0.58 -16.45
N ARG A 44 1.89 -0.63 -16.15
CA ARG A 44 0.44 -0.90 -16.03
C ARG A 44 -0.17 -0.16 -14.84
N GLY A 45 0.55 -0.03 -13.73
CA GLY A 45 0.14 0.76 -12.57
C GLY A 45 -0.03 2.25 -12.89
N LEU A 46 0.90 2.83 -13.66
CA LEU A 46 0.82 4.21 -14.14
C LEU A 46 -0.36 4.41 -15.09
N ALA A 47 -0.52 3.51 -16.07
CA ALA A 47 -1.59 3.63 -17.05
C ALA A 47 -2.99 3.37 -16.48
N SER A 48 -3.10 2.67 -15.35
CA SER A 48 -4.35 2.50 -14.58
C SER A 48 -4.54 3.55 -13.49
N SER A 49 -3.62 4.51 -13.35
CA SER A 49 -3.64 5.54 -12.31
C SER A 49 -3.61 5.01 -10.86
N LEU A 50 -3.23 3.75 -10.65
CA LEU A 50 -2.88 3.24 -9.32
C LEU A 50 -1.53 3.79 -8.85
N LEU A 51 -0.65 4.07 -9.80
CA LEU A 51 0.58 4.83 -9.62
C LEU A 51 0.47 6.16 -10.37
N ALA A 52 1.18 7.16 -9.90
CA ALA A 52 1.33 8.46 -10.53
C ALA A 52 2.81 8.75 -10.79
N ASP A 53 3.08 9.53 -11.84
CA ASP A 53 4.45 9.98 -12.13
C ASP A 53 4.75 11.28 -11.35
N ALA A 54 5.64 11.18 -10.37
CA ALA A 54 6.04 12.33 -9.56
C ALA A 54 6.86 13.35 -10.35
N SER A 55 7.51 12.97 -11.46
CA SER A 55 8.22 13.92 -12.32
C SER A 55 7.25 14.90 -12.98
N ILE A 56 6.11 14.39 -13.43
CA ILE A 56 5.02 15.18 -14.02
C ILE A 56 4.41 16.10 -12.97
N ALA A 57 4.07 15.58 -11.78
CA ALA A 57 3.49 16.39 -10.70
C ALA A 57 4.42 17.53 -10.25
N ARG A 58 5.73 17.27 -10.18
CA ARG A 58 6.74 18.30 -9.87
C ARG A 58 6.86 19.34 -10.98
N ALA A 59 6.85 18.93 -12.25
CA ALA A 59 6.89 19.83 -13.39
C ALA A 59 5.68 20.79 -13.38
N TYR A 60 4.47 20.28 -13.15
CA TYR A 60 3.26 21.11 -13.02
C TYR A 60 3.31 22.07 -11.82
N SER A 61 3.84 21.64 -10.68
CA SER A 61 4.01 22.53 -9.53
C SER A 61 5.01 23.65 -9.81
N ALA A 62 6.08 23.35 -10.56
CA ALA A 62 7.09 24.33 -10.96
C ALA A 62 6.58 25.30 -12.04
N THR A 63 5.65 24.88 -12.90
CA THR A 63 5.07 25.72 -13.96
C THR A 63 3.73 26.36 -13.58
N LYS A 64 3.17 26.06 -12.40
CA LYS A 64 1.93 26.70 -11.91
C LYS A 64 2.15 28.21 -11.88
N PRO A 65 1.45 29.02 -12.70
CA PRO A 65 1.56 30.47 -12.62
C PRO A 65 1.14 30.90 -11.23
N ALA A 66 1.94 31.78 -10.62
CA ALA A 66 1.62 32.40 -9.34
C ALA A 66 0.16 32.87 -9.40
N ALA A 67 -0.63 32.45 -8.42
CA ALA A 67 -2.01 32.90 -8.29
C ALA A 67 -2.02 34.43 -8.40
N VAL A 68 -2.92 34.95 -9.26
CA VAL A 68 -3.15 36.39 -9.44
C VAL A 68 -3.23 37.03 -8.05
N PRO A 69 -2.41 38.05 -7.74
CA PRO A 69 -2.42 38.65 -6.42
C PRO A 69 -3.78 39.31 -6.22
N THR A 70 -4.60 38.70 -5.38
CA THR A 70 -5.78 39.36 -4.84
C THR A 70 -5.28 40.41 -3.86
N LEU A 71 -5.45 41.67 -4.25
CA LEU A 71 -5.15 42.83 -3.43
C LEU A 71 -6.05 42.80 -2.19
N SER A 72 -5.49 42.47 -1.03
CA SER A 72 -6.05 42.82 0.26
C SER A 72 -4.94 42.92 1.30
N GLU A 73 -4.45 44.16 1.42
CA GLU A 73 -4.07 44.87 2.64
C GLU A 73 -3.29 44.15 3.75
N ASN A 74 -2.00 44.48 3.77
CA ASN A 74 -1.18 44.84 4.93
C ASN A 74 -1.84 44.77 6.32
N ARG A 75 -1.33 43.88 7.17
CA ARG A 75 -1.13 44.20 8.59
C ARG A 75 0.12 43.54 9.19
N ALA A 76 1.05 44.44 9.54
CA ALA A 76 2.02 44.44 10.63
C ALA A 76 2.81 43.15 11.00
N ARG A 77 4.14 43.34 10.97
CA ARG A 77 5.22 42.48 11.45
C ARG A 77 5.07 42.07 12.93
N GLY A 78 5.51 40.84 13.25
CA GLY A 78 5.78 40.43 14.62
C GLY A 78 6.46 39.06 14.73
N ALA A 79 7.75 39.09 15.02
CA ALA A 79 8.58 38.07 15.66
C ALA A 79 8.89 36.73 14.94
N TYR A 80 10.19 36.54 14.79
CA TYR A 80 10.90 35.43 14.19
C TYR A 80 10.84 34.19 15.10
N ALA A 81 10.41 33.05 14.54
CA ALA A 81 10.72 31.74 15.07
C ALA A 81 11.35 30.91 13.94
N ALA A 82 12.67 30.74 14.01
CA ALA A 82 13.46 29.99 13.06
C ALA A 82 13.04 28.51 13.10
N ALA A 83 12.19 28.10 12.16
CA ALA A 83 11.99 26.70 11.85
C ALA A 83 13.24 26.20 11.10
N SER A 84 14.04 25.42 11.81
CA SER A 84 15.20 24.70 11.26
C SER A 84 14.80 23.99 9.96
N PRO A 85 15.52 24.16 8.85
CA PRO A 85 15.16 23.51 7.60
C PRO A 85 15.23 22.00 7.82
N ARG A 86 14.10 21.31 7.59
CA ARG A 86 14.10 19.85 7.45
C ARG A 86 15.20 19.51 6.45
N LYS A 87 16.21 18.75 6.88
CA LYS A 87 17.28 18.25 6.01
C LYS A 87 16.64 17.72 4.73
N ALA A 88 16.91 18.40 3.61
CA ALA A 88 16.51 17.94 2.30
C ALA A 88 17.10 16.54 2.13
N ALA A 89 16.24 15.55 1.90
CA ALA A 89 16.68 14.23 1.47
C ALA A 89 17.57 14.40 0.23
N PRO A 90 18.66 13.61 0.10
CA PRO A 90 19.61 13.78 -0.98
C PRO A 90 18.89 13.71 -2.34
N ALA A 91 19.37 14.54 -3.28
CA ALA A 91 18.80 14.63 -4.62
C ALA A 91 18.67 13.23 -5.24
N ARG A 92 17.43 12.85 -5.58
CA ARG A 92 17.10 11.55 -6.20
C ARG A 92 17.74 11.53 -7.60
N THR A 93 18.89 10.87 -7.74
CA THR A 93 19.67 10.80 -8.99
C THR A 93 19.26 9.68 -9.94
N ASN A 94 18.43 8.73 -9.49
CA ASN A 94 17.91 7.65 -10.34
C ASN A 94 16.50 7.97 -10.85
N LEU A 95 16.31 8.00 -12.17
CA LEU A 95 15.02 8.23 -12.84
C LEU A 95 13.97 7.13 -12.52
N ASP A 96 14.42 5.94 -12.12
CA ASP A 96 13.54 4.78 -11.88
C ASP A 96 12.49 5.04 -10.80
N SER A 97 12.79 5.84 -9.78
CA SER A 97 11.87 6.13 -8.66
C SER A 97 10.86 7.25 -8.95
N ALA A 98 10.55 7.53 -10.22
CA ALA A 98 9.57 8.54 -10.58
C ALA A 98 8.15 8.12 -10.20
N ALA A 99 7.83 6.83 -10.23
CA ALA A 99 6.50 6.34 -9.89
C ALA A 99 6.25 6.44 -8.37
N VAL A 100 5.15 7.07 -8.00
CA VAL A 100 4.64 7.16 -6.62
C VAL A 100 3.25 6.55 -6.56
N VAL A 101 2.85 6.04 -5.40
CA VAL A 101 1.52 5.45 -5.23
C VAL A 101 0.46 6.54 -5.24
N ASN A 102 -0.55 6.40 -6.09
CA ASN A 102 -1.77 7.18 -5.96
C ASN A 102 -2.63 6.52 -4.86
N ARG A 103 -2.48 7.01 -3.63
CA ARG A 103 -3.05 6.41 -2.42
C ARG A 103 -4.58 6.29 -2.51
N HIS A 104 -5.24 7.35 -2.99
CA HIS A 104 -6.69 7.38 -3.10
C HIS A 104 -7.20 6.30 -4.07
N ASN A 105 -6.70 6.30 -5.31
CA ASN A 105 -7.11 5.32 -6.32
C ASN A 105 -6.75 3.89 -5.92
N LEU A 106 -5.59 3.69 -5.29
CA LEU A 106 -5.20 2.38 -4.78
C LEU A 106 -6.14 1.90 -3.68
N ALA A 107 -6.57 2.78 -2.77
CA ALA A 107 -7.52 2.43 -1.71
C ALA A 107 -8.89 2.07 -2.30
N GLU A 108 -9.43 2.88 -3.20
CA GLU A 108 -10.70 2.59 -3.86
C GLU A 108 -10.66 1.24 -4.60
N PHE A 109 -9.61 1.00 -5.39
CA PHE A 109 -9.44 -0.26 -6.08
C PHE A 109 -9.28 -1.43 -5.12
N ALA A 110 -8.45 -1.32 -4.08
CA ALA A 110 -8.22 -2.39 -3.11
C ALA A 110 -9.52 -2.81 -2.37
N LEU A 111 -10.36 -1.84 -2.01
CA LEU A 111 -11.57 -2.07 -1.22
C LEU A 111 -12.76 -2.56 -2.05
N HIS A 112 -12.87 -2.06 -3.28
CA HIS A 112 -14.08 -2.22 -4.09
C HIS A 112 -13.87 -3.04 -5.36
N GLY A 113 -12.70 -3.02 -5.98
CA GLY A 113 -12.44 -3.68 -7.27
C GLY A 113 -11.61 -4.95 -7.19
N ALA A 114 -10.52 -4.93 -6.41
CA ALA A 114 -9.45 -5.93 -6.47
C ALA A 114 -9.93 -7.34 -6.11
N LYS A 115 -10.90 -7.50 -5.19
CA LYS A 115 -11.47 -8.82 -4.85
C LYS A 115 -12.27 -9.47 -5.99
N TYR A 116 -12.74 -8.68 -6.95
CA TYR A 116 -13.43 -9.17 -8.16
C TYR A 116 -12.46 -9.38 -9.32
N ALA A 117 -11.44 -8.52 -9.42
CA ALA A 117 -10.37 -8.69 -10.40
C ALA A 117 -9.50 -9.92 -10.09
N PHE A 118 -9.28 -10.22 -8.81
CA PHE A 118 -8.44 -11.29 -8.31
C PHE A 118 -9.22 -12.15 -7.29
N PRO A 119 -10.20 -12.95 -7.75
CA PRO A 119 -11.06 -13.72 -6.87
C PRO A 119 -10.25 -14.73 -6.03
N PRO A 120 -10.71 -15.07 -4.82
CA PRO A 120 -10.03 -16.04 -3.98
C PRO A 120 -10.23 -17.45 -4.53
N GLU A 121 -9.18 -18.25 -4.51
CA GLU A 121 -9.23 -19.68 -4.81
C GLU A 121 -8.72 -20.46 -3.59
N ARG A 122 -9.56 -21.37 -3.07
CA ARG A 122 -9.25 -22.22 -1.92
C ARG A 122 -8.50 -23.46 -2.39
N LEU A 123 -7.58 -23.93 -1.56
CA LEU A 123 -6.78 -25.12 -1.76
C LEU A 123 -6.94 -26.06 -0.56
N PRO A 124 -6.62 -27.35 -0.72
CA PRO A 124 -6.66 -28.30 0.39
C PRO A 124 -5.83 -27.86 1.59
N VAL A 125 -6.16 -28.42 2.75
CA VAL A 125 -5.45 -28.12 4.00
C VAL A 125 -3.98 -28.56 3.90
N GLY A 126 -3.07 -27.65 4.23
CA GLY A 126 -1.63 -27.86 4.14
C GLY A 126 -0.84 -26.88 5.00
N PRO A 127 0.50 -27.02 5.05
CA PRO A 127 1.36 -26.04 5.72
C PRO A 127 1.40 -24.73 4.93
N GLY A 128 1.47 -23.61 5.64
CA GLY A 128 1.55 -22.30 5.01
C GLY A 128 1.75 -21.13 5.95
N VAL A 129 1.93 -19.95 5.35
CA VAL A 129 2.02 -18.67 6.05
C VAL A 129 0.61 -18.17 6.34
N PRO A 130 0.25 -17.87 7.61
CA PRO A 130 -1.13 -17.47 7.93
C PRO A 130 -1.56 -16.19 7.19
N THR A 131 -2.78 -16.16 6.67
CA THR A 131 -3.34 -15.00 5.95
C THR A 131 -4.78 -14.74 6.39
N SER A 132 -5.42 -13.70 5.87
CA SER A 132 -6.81 -13.34 6.21
C SER A 132 -6.98 -13.25 7.74
N HIS A 133 -8.07 -13.78 8.29
CA HIS A 133 -8.38 -13.82 9.72
C HIS A 133 -7.35 -14.54 10.59
N SER A 134 -6.49 -15.37 10.00
CA SER A 134 -5.43 -16.09 10.71
C SER A 134 -4.12 -15.32 10.79
N ALA A 135 -3.98 -14.24 10.01
CA ALA A 135 -2.75 -13.45 10.00
C ALA A 135 -2.52 -12.74 11.34
N PRO A 136 -1.26 -12.46 11.71
CA PRO A 136 -0.93 -11.68 12.91
C PRO A 136 -1.63 -10.33 13.00
N ALA A 137 -1.97 -9.71 11.85
CA ALA A 137 -2.73 -8.46 11.79
C ALA A 137 -4.09 -8.53 12.51
N PHE A 138 -4.67 -9.73 12.64
CA PHE A 138 -5.93 -9.99 13.32
C PHE A 138 -5.78 -10.76 14.63
N ALA A 139 -4.55 -10.98 15.10
CA ALA A 139 -4.31 -11.61 16.38
C ALA A 139 -5.12 -10.89 17.47
N SER A 140 -5.80 -11.65 18.34
CA SER A 140 -6.73 -11.21 19.41
C SER A 140 -8.12 -10.70 19.00
N VAL A 141 -8.45 -10.59 17.71
CA VAL A 141 -9.74 -10.01 17.27
C VAL A 141 -10.82 -11.07 17.03
N PHE A 142 -10.42 -12.29 16.67
CA PHE A 142 -11.32 -13.40 16.39
C PHE A 142 -11.19 -14.50 17.45
N ALA A 143 -12.31 -15.16 17.74
CA ALA A 143 -12.33 -16.32 18.62
C ALA A 143 -11.58 -17.49 17.96
N GLU A 144 -10.87 -18.26 18.79
CA GLU A 144 -10.27 -19.53 18.40
C GLU A 144 -11.38 -20.53 18.02
N GLY A 145 -11.15 -21.37 16.99
CA GLY A 145 -12.09 -22.42 16.58
C GLY A 145 -12.47 -22.47 15.10
N HIS A 146 -11.88 -21.64 14.24
CA HIS A 146 -12.03 -21.76 12.79
C HIS A 146 -10.76 -22.30 12.16
N GLU A 147 -10.92 -23.11 11.10
CA GLU A 147 -9.80 -23.57 10.29
C GLU A 147 -8.98 -22.35 9.83
N PRO A 148 -7.65 -22.33 10.10
CA PRO A 148 -6.82 -21.22 9.68
C PRO A 148 -6.79 -21.09 8.16
N LEU A 149 -6.69 -19.87 7.65
CA LEU A 149 -6.34 -19.63 6.25
C LEU A 149 -4.84 -19.41 6.14
N VAL A 150 -4.22 -20.10 5.19
CA VAL A 150 -2.78 -19.98 4.94
C VAL A 150 -2.49 -19.79 3.47
N TRP A 151 -1.47 -19.00 3.14
CA TRP A 151 -0.81 -19.14 1.84
C TRP A 151 0.07 -20.38 1.86
N PRO A 152 -0.13 -21.36 0.95
CA PRO A 152 0.69 -22.56 0.92
C PRO A 152 2.18 -22.23 0.79
N ASP A 153 2.99 -22.70 1.73
CA ASP A 153 4.43 -22.54 1.75
C ASP A 153 5.01 -23.65 2.64
N ALA A 154 6.02 -24.37 2.15
CA ALA A 154 6.65 -25.47 2.88
C ALA A 154 7.32 -25.02 4.18
N ASN A 155 7.70 -23.74 4.29
CA ASN A 155 8.29 -23.13 5.48
C ASN A 155 7.24 -22.44 6.38
N GLY A 156 5.96 -22.65 6.10
CA GLY A 156 4.85 -22.09 6.87
C GLY A 156 4.81 -22.63 8.30
N SER A 157 4.51 -21.74 9.26
CA SER A 157 4.42 -22.11 10.69
C SER A 157 3.05 -22.65 11.11
N VAL A 158 2.05 -22.55 10.23
CA VAL A 158 0.65 -22.90 10.52
C VAL A 158 0.17 -23.90 9.48
N ARG A 159 -0.67 -24.85 9.91
CA ARG A 159 -1.43 -25.72 9.02
C ARG A 159 -2.87 -25.21 8.94
N GLY A 160 -3.42 -25.09 7.74
CA GLY A 160 -4.77 -24.58 7.53
C GLY A 160 -5.24 -24.77 6.10
N GLU A 161 -6.47 -24.36 5.81
CA GLU A 161 -7.02 -24.32 4.46
C GLU A 161 -6.17 -23.37 3.60
N GLY A 162 -5.72 -23.87 2.45
CA GLY A 162 -4.88 -23.09 1.56
C GLY A 162 -5.68 -22.02 0.84
N LEU A 163 -5.06 -20.86 0.62
CA LEU A 163 -5.57 -19.80 -0.22
C LEU A 163 -4.51 -19.46 -1.27
N VAL A 164 -4.87 -19.52 -2.56
CA VAL A 164 -3.94 -19.13 -3.63
C VAL A 164 -3.52 -17.66 -3.40
N PRO A 165 -2.22 -17.38 -3.23
CA PRO A 165 -1.75 -16.01 -3.05
C PRO A 165 -1.94 -15.19 -4.33
N LEU A 166 -1.98 -13.85 -4.21
CA LEU A 166 -2.04 -12.96 -5.39
C LEU A 166 -0.91 -13.23 -6.39
N HIS A 167 0.26 -13.62 -5.89
CA HIS A 167 1.40 -14.00 -6.71
C HIS A 167 2.23 -15.07 -5.98
N PRO A 168 2.90 -16.01 -6.66
CA PRO A 168 3.69 -17.06 -6.00
C PRO A 168 4.76 -16.56 -5.01
N CYS A 169 5.26 -15.33 -5.18
CA CYS A 169 6.26 -14.76 -4.28
C CYS A 169 5.70 -14.24 -2.95
N VAL A 170 4.38 -14.06 -2.82
CA VAL A 170 3.74 -13.42 -1.66
C VAL A 170 4.15 -14.05 -0.31
N PRO A 171 4.16 -15.38 -0.13
CA PRO A 171 4.54 -15.98 1.16
C PRO A 171 5.98 -15.66 1.57
N GLY A 172 6.90 -15.62 0.60
CA GLY A 172 8.29 -15.22 0.82
C GLY A 172 8.42 -13.73 1.08
N ALA A 173 7.76 -12.89 0.29
CA ALA A 173 7.78 -11.43 0.44
C ALA A 173 7.20 -10.98 1.79
N ALA A 174 6.10 -11.59 2.23
CA ALA A 174 5.44 -11.29 3.50
C ALA A 174 6.34 -11.59 4.72
N ARG A 175 7.16 -12.65 4.66
CA ARG A 175 8.12 -12.97 5.73
C ARG A 175 9.20 -11.90 5.90
N ASN A 176 9.54 -11.18 4.84
CA ASN A 176 10.61 -10.19 4.82
C ASN A 176 10.12 -8.74 4.99
N ASP A 177 8.80 -8.52 4.91
CA ASP A 177 8.20 -7.19 4.96
C ASP A 177 6.87 -7.23 5.72
N ALA A 178 6.92 -6.82 7.00
CA ALA A 178 5.76 -6.84 7.89
C ALA A 178 4.63 -5.91 7.44
N VAL A 179 4.95 -4.77 6.82
CA VAL A 179 3.94 -3.82 6.34
C VAL A 179 3.23 -4.39 5.11
N LEU A 180 3.99 -4.94 4.17
CA LEU A 180 3.43 -5.62 3.01
C LEU A 180 2.58 -6.82 3.43
N TYR A 181 3.06 -7.61 4.40
CA TYR A 181 2.31 -8.73 4.94
C TYR A 181 0.95 -8.28 5.48
N GLU A 182 0.92 -7.25 6.32
CA GLU A 182 -0.33 -6.72 6.87
C GLU A 182 -1.30 -6.29 5.76
N LEU A 183 -0.83 -5.56 4.75
CA LEU A 183 -1.65 -5.13 3.61
C LEU A 183 -2.25 -6.33 2.85
N LEU A 184 -1.43 -7.33 2.53
CA LEU A 184 -1.86 -8.51 1.79
C LEU A 184 -2.83 -9.39 2.59
N ALA A 185 -2.57 -9.57 3.89
CA ALA A 185 -3.46 -10.32 4.78
C ALA A 185 -4.82 -9.63 4.95
N LEU A 186 -4.84 -8.30 5.07
CA LEU A 186 -6.09 -7.52 5.11
C LEU A 186 -6.85 -7.64 3.79
N PHE A 187 -6.15 -7.57 2.66
CA PHE A 187 -6.78 -7.79 1.36
C PHE A 187 -7.36 -9.21 1.24
N ASP A 188 -6.67 -10.22 1.75
CA ASP A 188 -7.18 -11.60 1.79
C ASP A 188 -8.45 -11.74 2.63
N ALA A 189 -8.55 -11.01 3.75
CA ALA A 189 -9.79 -10.94 4.51
C ALA A 189 -10.94 -10.26 3.72
N LEU A 190 -10.64 -9.35 2.80
CA LEU A 190 -11.65 -8.77 1.91
C LEU A 190 -12.14 -9.74 0.84
N ARG A 191 -11.23 -10.51 0.22
CA ARG A 191 -11.60 -11.47 -0.83
C ARG A 191 -12.19 -12.76 -0.27
N ALA A 192 -11.55 -13.37 0.73
CA ALA A 192 -11.87 -14.71 1.22
C ALA A 192 -12.59 -14.72 2.58
N GLY A 193 -12.53 -13.64 3.35
CA GLY A 193 -13.10 -13.60 4.70
C GLY A 193 -14.63 -13.51 4.76
N ARG A 194 -15.19 -13.67 5.96
CA ARG A 194 -16.62 -13.52 6.29
C ARG A 194 -17.01 -12.06 6.50
N ALA A 195 -18.30 -11.77 6.68
CA ALA A 195 -18.81 -10.40 6.82
C ALA A 195 -18.08 -9.57 7.89
N ARG A 196 -17.85 -10.14 9.08
CA ARG A 196 -17.11 -9.46 10.17
C ARG A 196 -15.65 -9.18 9.79
N GLU A 197 -14.98 -10.16 9.19
CA GLU A 197 -13.59 -10.02 8.74
C GLU A 197 -13.46 -8.95 7.66
N ARG A 198 -14.36 -8.98 6.67
CA ARG A 198 -14.41 -7.98 5.59
C ARG A 198 -14.62 -6.57 6.13
N GLY A 199 -15.53 -6.37 7.08
CA GLY A 199 -15.81 -5.05 7.65
C GLY A 199 -14.64 -4.45 8.44
N MET A 200 -13.90 -5.28 9.18
CA MET A 200 -12.69 -4.82 9.88
C MET A 200 -11.52 -4.60 8.93
N ALA A 201 -11.33 -5.52 7.98
CA ALA A 201 -10.30 -5.43 6.97
C ALA A 201 -10.48 -4.17 6.11
N SER A 202 -11.70 -3.84 5.70
CA SER A 202 -11.96 -2.64 4.90
C SER A 202 -11.58 -1.36 5.64
N THR A 203 -11.98 -1.26 6.90
CA THR A 203 -11.68 -0.11 7.76
C THR A 203 -10.18 0.06 7.98
N ARG A 204 -9.45 -1.03 8.27
CA ARG A 204 -8.01 -0.98 8.55
C ARG A 204 -7.19 -0.78 7.29
N LEU A 205 -7.54 -1.47 6.19
CA LEU A 205 -6.84 -1.35 4.91
C LEU A 205 -6.97 0.08 4.34
N GLN A 206 -8.17 0.69 4.42
CA GLN A 206 -8.36 2.10 4.05
C GLN A 206 -7.37 3.00 4.81
N LYS A 207 -7.29 2.86 6.14
CA LYS A 207 -6.41 3.69 6.97
C LYS A 207 -4.93 3.52 6.65
N LEU A 208 -4.51 2.31 6.26
CA LEU A 208 -3.12 2.04 5.87
C LEU A 208 -2.79 2.61 4.49
N ILE A 209 -3.71 2.46 3.51
CA ILE A 209 -3.49 2.92 2.14
C ILE A 209 -3.71 4.42 2.02
N ASP A 210 -4.81 4.96 2.50
CA ASP A 210 -5.16 6.37 2.37
C ASP A 210 -5.76 6.87 3.70
N PRO A 211 -4.89 7.17 4.68
CA PRO A 211 -5.33 7.74 5.95
C PRO A 211 -5.96 9.11 5.70
N ALA A 212 -7.14 9.34 6.26
CA ALA A 212 -7.78 10.65 6.23
C ALA A 212 -6.76 11.73 6.63
N PRO A 213 -6.76 12.90 5.96
CA PRO A 213 -5.87 13.99 6.31
C PRO A 213 -6.02 14.26 7.80
N ARG A 214 -4.90 14.34 8.52
CA ARG A 214 -4.86 14.59 9.96
C ARG A 214 -5.58 15.92 10.20
N THR A 215 -6.87 15.88 10.51
CA THR A 215 -7.62 17.06 10.94
C THR A 215 -6.84 17.61 12.12
N ALA A 216 -6.39 18.86 12.00
CA ALA A 216 -5.65 19.53 13.05
C ALA A 216 -6.41 19.27 14.36
N ALA A 217 -5.72 18.59 15.29
CA ALA A 217 -6.26 18.20 16.57
C ALA A 217 -7.13 19.33 17.12
N ALA A 218 -8.38 19.01 17.44
CA ALA A 218 -9.35 19.92 18.03
C ALA A 218 -8.65 20.84 19.03
N LYS A 219 -8.51 22.12 18.67
CA LYS A 219 -7.95 23.14 19.56
C LYS A 219 -8.86 23.19 20.78
N GLY A 220 -8.29 22.75 21.90
CA GLY A 220 -8.65 23.00 23.29
C GLY A 220 -10.07 23.48 23.57
N HIS A 221 -10.92 22.55 24.02
CA HIS A 221 -11.91 22.90 25.02
C HIS A 221 -11.16 23.07 26.35
N ARG A 222 -10.75 24.31 26.68
CA ARG A 222 -10.41 24.69 28.04
C ARG A 222 -11.67 25.32 28.63
N GLY A 223 -12.15 24.73 29.72
CA GLY A 223 -13.13 25.35 30.62
C GLY A 223 -12.51 26.44 31.47
#